data_AF-A0A936H9T6-F1
#
_entry.id   AF-A0A936H9T6-F1
#
_cell.length_a   1.000
_cell.length_b   1.000
_cell.length_c   1.000
_cell.angle_alpha   90.00
_cell.angle_beta   90.00
_cell.angle_gamma   90.00
#
_symmetry.space_group_name_H-M   'P 1'
#
loop_
_entity.id
_entity.type
_entity.pdbx_description
1 polymer ?
#
loop_
_entity_poly.entity_id
_entity_poly.type
_entity_poly.pdbx_seq_one_letter_code
_entity_poly.pdbx_strand_id
1 'polypeptide(L)'
;MSGTNLRGANLKVYQAGEWISYITPSHIRIGCQFHETKKWREFSDSEIDAMNRNALAYWKENKAIVLSIAESFVEQEKKFS
;
A
#
# COMPACT_ATOMS: atom_id res chain seq x y z
N MET A 1 5.28 -26.51 3.35
CA MET A 1 4.79 -25.27 2.69
C MET A 1 5.97 -24.68 1.94
N SER A 2 5.98 -24.78 0.61
CA SER A 2 7.08 -24.29 -0.22
C SER A 2 7.18 -22.78 -0.12
N GLY A 3 8.34 -22.28 0.33
CA GLY A 3 8.63 -20.85 0.35
C GLY A 3 8.61 -20.30 -1.07
N THR A 4 7.58 -19.54 -1.40
CA THR A 4 7.50 -18.81 -2.66
C THR A 4 8.56 -17.72 -2.62
N ASN A 5 9.56 -17.84 -3.50
CA ASN A 5 10.56 -16.82 -3.69
C ASN A 5 9.89 -15.60 -4.36
N LEU A 6 9.68 -14.51 -3.61
CA LEU A 6 9.13 -13.25 -4.14
C LEU A 6 10.20 -12.36 -4.78
N ARG A 7 11.45 -12.82 -4.92
CA ARG A 7 12.51 -12.08 -5.63
C ARG A 7 12.17 -12.01 -7.12
N GLY A 8 11.44 -10.98 -7.50
CA GLY A 8 10.88 -10.77 -8.85
C GLY A 8 9.41 -10.31 -8.83
N ALA A 9 8.70 -10.47 -7.71
CA ALA A 9 7.40 -9.84 -7.54
C ALA A 9 7.63 -8.34 -7.38
N ASN A 10 6.98 -7.51 -8.21
CA ASN A 10 7.04 -6.04 -8.12
C ASN A 10 6.25 -5.58 -6.87
N LEU A 11 6.82 -5.87 -5.70
CA LEU A 11 6.19 -5.80 -4.40
C LEU A 11 7.13 -5.12 -3.40
N LYS A 12 6.64 -4.08 -2.76
CA LYS A 12 7.27 -3.40 -1.63
C LYS A 12 6.38 -3.58 -0.42
N VAL A 13 7.01 -3.78 0.73
CA VAL A 13 6.30 -3.98 2.00
C VAL A 13 6.67 -2.84 2.93
N TYR A 14 5.65 -2.25 3.57
CA TYR A 14 5.82 -1.22 4.59
C TYR A 14 5.10 -1.65 5.86
N GLN A 15 5.82 -1.65 6.98
CA GLN A 15 5.25 -1.99 8.29
C GLN A 15 5.34 -0.76 9.20
N ALA A 16 4.21 -0.41 9.81
CA ALA A 16 4.12 0.64 10.82
C ALA A 16 3.19 0.18 11.94
N GLY A 17 3.78 -0.07 13.12
CA GLY A 17 3.10 -0.72 14.23
C GLY A 17 2.61 -2.13 13.87
N GLU A 18 1.33 -2.39 14.13
CA GLU A 18 0.67 -3.67 13.87
C GLU A 18 0.22 -3.83 12.41
N TRP A 19 0.31 -2.78 11.60
CA TRP A 19 -0.20 -2.76 10.24
C TRP A 19 0.91 -3.03 9.23
N ILE A 20 0.58 -3.85 8.23
CA ILE A 20 1.44 -4.16 7.10
C ILE A 20 0.73 -3.74 5.82
N SER A 21 1.41 -2.92 5.03
CA SER A 21 1.02 -2.51 3.68
C SER A 21 1.81 -3.31 2.65
N TYR A 22 1.11 -4.06 1.80
CA TYR A 22 1.69 -4.72 0.62
C TYR A 22 1.40 -3.84 -0.60
N ILE A 23 2.45 -3.37 -1.27
CA ILE A 23 2.36 -2.31 -2.27
C ILE A 23 2.93 -2.84 -3.59
N THR A 24 2.10 -2.82 -4.62
CA THR A 24 2.46 -3.14 -6.00
C THR A 24 2.27 -1.89 -6.86
N PRO A 25 2.66 -1.88 -8.16
CA PRO A 25 2.47 -0.69 -9.00
C PRO A 25 1.02 -0.23 -9.11
N SER A 26 0.07 -1.17 -9.16
CA SER A 26 -1.36 -0.87 -9.38
C SER A 26 -2.24 -0.98 -8.14
N HIS A 27 -1.84 -1.77 -7.14
CA HIS A 27 -2.67 -2.07 -5.97
C HIS A 27 -1.90 -1.96 -4.65
N ILE A 28 -2.65 -1.61 -3.61
CA ILE A 28 -2.18 -1.61 -2.23
C ILE A 28 -3.14 -2.45 -1.39
N ARG A 29 -2.57 -3.33 -0.57
CA ARG A 29 -3.27 -4.04 0.50
C ARG A 29 -2.85 -3.48 1.86
N ILE A 30 -3.82 -3.07 2.68
CA ILE A 30 -3.60 -2.70 4.09
C ILE A 30 -4.57 -3.51 4.93
N GLY A 31 -4.06 -4.42 5.75
CA GLY A 31 -4.89 -5.41 6.45
C GLY A 31 -5.74 -6.24 5.49
N CYS A 32 -7.06 -6.21 5.67
CA CYS A 32 -8.03 -6.91 4.81
C CYS A 32 -8.45 -6.11 3.56
N GLN A 33 -8.07 -4.83 3.47
CA GLN A 33 -8.50 -3.95 2.39
C GLN A 33 -7.53 -4.04 1.23
N PHE A 34 -8.00 -4.43 0.05
CA PHE A 34 -7.21 -4.56 -1.18
C PHE A 34 -7.88 -3.74 -2.28
N HIS A 35 -7.23 -2.64 -2.67
CA HIS A 35 -7.77 -1.67 -3.61
C HIS A 35 -6.68 -1.14 -4.53
N GLU A 36 -7.09 -0.56 -5.65
CA GLU A 36 -6.18 0.14 -6.55
C GLU A 36 -5.48 1.31 -5.84
N THR A 37 -4.22 1.58 -6.21
CA THR A 37 -3.45 2.72 -5.70
C THR A 37 -4.18 4.05 -5.90
N LYS A 38 -4.92 4.20 -7.00
CA LYS A 38 -5.74 5.39 -7.28
C LYS A 38 -6.89 5.53 -6.28
N LYS A 39 -7.63 4.43 -6.03
CA LYS A 39 -8.74 4.43 -5.09
C LYS A 39 -8.30 4.80 -3.66
N TRP A 40 -7.10 4.38 -3.24
CA TRP A 40 -6.52 4.79 -1.97
C TRP A 40 -6.36 6.32 -1.82
N ARG A 41 -6.11 7.05 -2.91
CA ARG A 41 -6.00 8.52 -2.89
C ARG A 41 -7.35 9.20 -2.69
N GLU A 42 -8.42 8.55 -3.14
CA GLU A 42 -9.78 9.07 -3.20
C GLU A 42 -10.62 8.75 -1.97
N PHE A 43 -10.23 7.74 -1.17
CA PHE A 43 -10.97 7.42 0.05
C PHE A 43 -11.07 8.63 0.98
N SER A 44 -12.30 8.91 1.38
CA SER A 44 -12.63 9.85 2.43
C SER A 44 -12.24 9.31 3.81
N ASP A 45 -12.07 10.21 4.77
CA ASP A 45 -11.79 9.85 6.16
C ASP A 45 -12.85 8.89 6.73
N SER A 46 -14.13 9.07 6.38
CA SER A 46 -15.24 8.21 6.83
C SER A 46 -15.20 6.82 6.20
N GLU A 47 -14.86 6.70 4.91
CA GLU A 47 -14.66 5.40 4.26
C GLU A 47 -13.51 4.62 4.92
N ILE A 48 -12.40 5.31 5.24
CA ILE A 48 -11.26 4.68 5.91
C ILE A 48 -11.62 4.27 7.34
N ASP A 49 -12.29 5.13 8.11
CA ASP A 49 -12.69 4.84 9.49
C ASP A 49 -13.61 3.62 9.58
N ALA A 50 -14.48 3.44 8.58
CA ALA A 50 -15.36 2.28 8.47
C ALA A 50 -14.63 0.95 8.19
N MET A 51 -13.36 0.96 7.75
CA MET A 51 -12.63 -0.26 7.39
C MET A 51 -12.20 -1.09 8.60
N ASN A 52 -11.81 -0.43 9.68
CA ASN A 52 -11.42 -1.06 10.93
C ASN A 52 -11.31 0.01 12.03
N ARG A 53 -11.45 -0.43 13.28
CA ARG A 53 -11.05 0.38 14.43
C ARG A 53 -9.59 0.80 14.27
N ASN A 54 -9.32 2.10 14.38
CA ASN A 54 -8.01 2.74 14.22
C ASN A 54 -7.46 2.82 12.79
N ALA A 55 -8.20 2.40 11.76
CA ALA A 55 -7.75 2.51 10.37
C ALA A 55 -7.48 3.97 9.98
N LEU A 56 -8.33 4.91 10.41
CA LEU A 56 -8.17 6.33 10.10
C LEU A 56 -6.91 6.94 10.75
N ALA A 57 -6.63 6.59 12.00
CA ALA A 57 -5.44 7.07 12.71
C ALA A 57 -4.16 6.61 12.00
N TYR A 58 -4.08 5.32 11.69
CA TYR A 58 -2.98 4.75 10.91
C TYR A 58 -2.82 5.45 9.55
N TRP A 59 -3.94 5.63 8.83
CA TRP A 59 -3.90 6.23 7.51
C TRP A 59 -3.40 7.67 7.54
N LYS A 60 -3.84 8.49 8.50
CA LYS A 60 -3.38 9.89 8.61
C LYS A 60 -1.87 10.00 8.83
N GLU A 61 -1.29 9.10 9.61
CA GLU A 61 0.14 9.09 9.89
C GLU A 61 0.97 8.54 8.72
N ASN A 62 0.46 7.54 7.99
CA ASN A 62 1.27 6.74 7.07
C ASN A 62 0.92 6.93 5.57
N LYS A 63 -0.18 7.62 5.23
CA LYS A 63 -0.67 7.81 3.85
C LYS A 63 0.43 8.28 2.90
N ALA A 64 1.17 9.31 3.30
CA ALA A 64 2.22 9.88 2.46
C ALA A 64 3.30 8.84 2.11
N ILE A 65 3.78 8.10 3.12
CA ILE A 65 4.83 7.10 2.94
C ILE A 65 4.35 5.96 2.03
N VAL A 66 3.15 5.43 2.29
CA VAL A 66 2.58 4.33 1.50
C VAL A 66 2.43 4.74 0.03
N LEU A 67 1.94 5.96 -0.24
CA LEU A 67 1.76 6.46 -1.61
C LEU A 67 3.11 6.76 -2.31
N SER A 68 4.10 7.30 -1.60
CA SER A 68 5.44 7.52 -2.17
C SER A 68 6.14 6.21 -2.52
N ILE A 69 5.95 5.15 -1.72
CA ILE A 69 6.46 3.82 -2.07
C ILE A 69 5.80 3.32 -3.37
N ALA A 70 4.50 3.52 -3.54
CA ALA A 70 3.81 3.14 -4.77
C ALA A 70 4.33 3.94 -6.00
N GLU A 71 4.54 5.25 -5.84
CA GLU A 71 5.08 6.12 -6.90
C GLU A 71 6.49 5.71 -7.33
N SER A 72 7.31 5.23 -6.39
CA SER A 72 8.68 4.78 -6.70
C SER A 72 8.74 3.56 -7.63
N PHE A 73 7.63 2.87 -7.92
CA PHE A 73 7.59 1.87 -9.01
C PHE A 73 7.59 2.52 -10.39
N VAL A 74 6.84 3.61 -10.57
CA VAL A 74 6.73 4.34 -11.85
C VAL A 74 8.06 4.93 -12.26
N GLU A 75 8.85 5.38 -11.28
CA GLU A 75 10.20 5.89 -11.52
C GLU A 75 11.19 4.82 -11.97
N GLN A 76 11.00 3.57 -11.56
CA GLN A 76 11.85 2.47 -12.03
C GLN A 76 11.50 2.07 -13.45
N GLU A 77 10.23 1.99 -13.80
CA GLU A 77 9.79 1.68 -15.17
C GLU A 77 10.31 2.71 -16.19
N LYS A 78 10.33 4.00 -15.83
CA LYS A 78 10.89 5.07 -16.68
C LYS A 78 12.40 5.00 -16.88
N LYS A 79 13.15 4.38 -15.97
CA LYS A 79 14.61 4.25 -16.09
C LYS A 79 15.04 3.13 -17.04
N PHE A 80 14.11 2.27 -17.44
CA PHE A 80 14.36 1.13 -18.33
C PHE A 80 13.55 1.18 -19.63
N SER A 81 12.86 2.29 -19.91
CA SER A 81 12.14 2.58 -21.16
C SER A 81 12.81 3.69 -21.95
#